data_AF-A0A1B7UI65-F1
#
_entry.id   AF-A0A1B7UI65-F1
#
_cell.length_a   1.000
_cell.length_b   1.000
_cell.length_c   1.000
_cell.angle_alpha   90.00
_cell.angle_beta   90.00
_cell.angle_gamma   90.00
#
_symmetry.space_group_name_H-M   'P 1'
#
loop_
_entity.id
_entity.type
_entity.pdbx_description
1 polymer ?
#
loop_
_entity_poly.entity_id
_entity_poly.type
_entity_poly.pdbx_seq_one_letter_code
_entity_poly.pdbx_strand_id
1 'polypeptide(L)'
;MHALFRFRDLSCPENETINRHQRIIAEKGFVYWGWWNKGHEKLPLTSLVELGLTKTVNDIYLFDSAQRKFYLASCERIFHDVPNRIQSPDLSATPNYYLETKCLMWLKLLSIVEVDEKNIIGVKSYCDLSELFVKDNHYDMFNNKIIFDSAELSEQNRTIWIVRERKSEDKHHKIMLSTMSSIEPRHFDSSVNFSYRDSILWISDPHFNSNGKHAFEVHSDSSQKNTLATTLRHAYNLTDNKDIATLIISGDMSWSAEKNEFDLAGDFLSTICTIASLDKSWIGFCPGNHDLAFHADDMGAIDESNIQANFNAAKDNYSELYRKFFDLKPNEFLCLGRRFVLGSTKPVEIVFLNSVMLQQKKESFQGFGFIGQEQLAHVEQMMKFNGSKPRNLTRICVMHHHLIPVSLTEHGYDDARYSTVLDSERLSRWLTKHQFDFLLHGHMHQNFNCKIERSVITHKVTSIDNRLNRLNILSLGSSGVVTSHTGESKGNWVCKIKFTDEDILFQYKQISPEAANLSGDYELRFPYND
;
A
#
# COMPACT_ATOMS: atom_id res chain seq x y z
N MET A 1 31.81 -18.32 -10.37
CA MET A 1 30.38 -18.41 -10.01
C MET A 1 30.26 -19.55 -9.02
N HIS A 2 29.31 -19.49 -8.10
CA HIS A 2 29.12 -20.51 -7.08
C HIS A 2 27.65 -20.88 -6.98
N ALA A 3 27.36 -22.12 -6.59
CA ALA A 3 26.02 -22.52 -6.19
C ALA A 3 25.81 -22.22 -4.71
N LEU A 4 24.64 -21.72 -4.35
CA LEU A 4 24.19 -21.46 -2.99
C LEU A 4 22.95 -22.33 -2.73
N PHE A 5 23.03 -23.24 -1.77
CA PHE A 5 21.96 -24.18 -1.44
C PHE A 5 21.27 -23.78 -0.14
N ARG A 6 19.94 -23.67 -0.16
CA ARG A 6 19.13 -23.45 1.03
C ARG A 6 18.91 -24.77 1.78
N PHE A 7 18.97 -24.71 3.10
CA PHE A 7 18.40 -25.73 3.95
C PHE A 7 17.66 -25.11 5.16
N ARG A 8 16.98 -25.98 5.91
CA ARG A 8 16.31 -25.64 7.16
C ARG A 8 16.23 -26.88 8.06
N ASP A 9 16.48 -26.68 9.35
CA ASP A 9 16.36 -27.71 10.38
C ASP A 9 14.87 -27.96 10.71
N LEU A 10 14.21 -28.78 9.92
CA LEU A 10 12.80 -29.16 10.15
C LEU A 10 12.66 -30.40 11.05
N SER A 11 13.65 -31.29 11.02
CA SER A 11 13.63 -32.62 11.66
C SER A 11 14.70 -32.79 12.74
N CYS A 12 15.45 -31.75 13.05
CA CYS A 12 16.54 -31.74 14.01
C CYS A 12 16.42 -30.49 14.91
N PRO A 13 16.87 -30.55 16.18
CA PRO A 13 17.07 -29.34 16.99
C PRO A 13 18.00 -28.33 16.28
N GLU A 14 17.91 -27.06 16.66
CA GLU A 14 18.76 -26.00 16.09
C GLU A 14 20.25 -26.38 16.13
N ASN A 15 20.98 -26.08 15.05
CA ASN A 15 22.41 -26.37 14.86
C ASN A 15 22.79 -27.86 14.69
N GLU A 16 21.85 -28.81 14.75
CA GLU A 16 22.20 -30.23 14.66
C GLU A 16 22.49 -30.70 13.23
N THR A 17 21.92 -30.09 12.20
CA THR A 17 22.14 -30.55 10.81
C THR A 17 23.60 -30.44 10.41
N ILE A 18 24.23 -29.28 10.61
CA ILE A 18 25.65 -29.07 10.25
C ILE A 18 26.56 -29.94 11.13
N ASN A 19 26.30 -29.99 12.45
CA ASN A 19 27.09 -30.81 13.39
C ASN A 19 27.09 -32.30 13.00
N ARG A 20 25.94 -32.86 12.60
CA ARG A 20 25.85 -34.26 12.18
C ARG A 20 26.62 -34.54 10.91
N HIS A 21 26.53 -33.64 9.93
CA HIS A 21 27.32 -33.77 8.69
C HIS A 21 28.82 -33.67 8.97
N GLN A 22 29.24 -32.72 9.81
CA GLN A 22 30.65 -32.56 10.20
C GLN A 22 31.20 -33.78 10.96
N ARG A 23 30.40 -34.42 11.84
CA ARG A 23 30.80 -35.68 12.51
C ARG A 23 31.08 -36.79 11.50
N ILE A 24 30.19 -37.00 10.52
CA ILE A 24 30.38 -38.01 9.48
C ILE A 24 31.62 -37.68 8.63
N ILE A 25 31.83 -36.41 8.29
CA ILE A 25 33.05 -35.97 7.59
C ILE A 25 34.30 -36.27 8.42
N ALA A 26 34.30 -36.00 9.73
CA ALA A 26 35.44 -36.27 10.58
C ALA A 26 35.76 -37.78 10.68
N GLU A 27 34.73 -38.64 10.66
CA GLU A 27 34.87 -40.09 10.74
C GLU A 27 35.25 -40.74 9.41
N LYS A 28 34.70 -40.25 8.29
CA LYS A 28 34.77 -40.92 6.97
C LYS A 28 35.49 -40.13 5.88
N GLY A 29 35.84 -38.88 6.16
CA GLY A 29 36.43 -37.93 5.21
C GLY A 29 35.42 -37.27 4.26
N PHE A 30 34.15 -37.69 4.27
CA PHE A 30 33.08 -37.10 3.45
C PHE A 30 31.70 -37.44 3.99
N VAL A 31 30.68 -36.74 3.51
CA VAL A 31 29.26 -37.01 3.80
C VAL A 31 28.40 -36.78 2.55
N TYR A 32 27.32 -37.54 2.43
CA TYR A 32 26.29 -37.29 1.42
C TYR A 32 25.20 -36.35 1.94
N TRP A 33 24.99 -35.25 1.23
CA TRP A 33 23.96 -34.25 1.48
C TRP A 33 22.85 -34.37 0.44
N GLY A 34 21.62 -34.65 0.87
CA GLY A 34 20.47 -34.76 -0.03
C GLY A 34 19.87 -33.39 -0.36
N TRP A 35 19.56 -33.12 -1.63
CA TRP A 35 18.85 -31.90 -1.99
C TRP A 35 17.33 -32.06 -1.83
N TRP A 36 16.77 -31.37 -0.84
CA TRP A 36 15.32 -31.25 -0.62
C TRP A 36 14.71 -30.14 -1.49
N ASN A 37 14.54 -30.45 -2.77
CA ASN A 37 13.86 -29.54 -3.71
C ASN A 37 12.37 -29.35 -3.35
N LYS A 38 11.84 -28.19 -3.68
CA LYS A 38 10.40 -27.88 -3.57
C LYS A 38 9.63 -28.46 -4.76
N GLY A 39 8.32 -28.64 -4.61
CA GLY A 39 7.48 -29.27 -5.63
C GLY A 39 7.44 -28.54 -6.98
N HIS A 40 7.75 -27.24 -7.01
CA HIS A 40 7.84 -26.43 -8.23
C HIS A 40 9.25 -26.35 -8.84
N GLU A 41 10.23 -27.07 -8.27
CA GLU A 41 11.62 -27.08 -8.72
C GLU A 41 11.98 -28.40 -9.43
N LYS A 42 12.76 -28.29 -10.50
CA LYS A 42 13.43 -29.37 -11.23
C LYS A 42 14.95 -29.20 -11.13
N LEU A 43 15.72 -30.26 -11.37
CA LEU A 43 17.18 -30.19 -11.30
C LEU A 43 17.71 -29.26 -12.42
N PRO A 44 18.41 -28.15 -12.10
CA PRO A 44 19.02 -27.28 -13.10
C PRO A 44 20.36 -27.86 -13.57
N LEU A 45 20.32 -28.99 -14.26
CA LEU A 45 21.50 -29.80 -14.58
C LEU A 45 22.50 -29.03 -15.45
N THR A 46 22.02 -28.24 -16.41
CA THR A 46 22.88 -27.47 -17.32
C THR A 46 23.73 -26.49 -16.52
N SER A 47 23.08 -25.71 -15.65
CA SER A 47 23.71 -24.71 -14.80
C SER A 47 24.72 -25.33 -13.82
N LEU A 48 24.41 -26.51 -13.25
CA LEU A 48 25.32 -27.20 -12.32
C LEU A 48 26.52 -27.84 -13.03
N VAL A 49 26.34 -28.33 -14.27
CA VAL A 49 27.43 -28.84 -15.11
C VAL A 49 28.39 -27.71 -15.51
N GLU A 50 27.87 -26.54 -15.86
CA GLU A 50 28.67 -25.34 -16.17
C GLU A 50 29.51 -24.88 -14.98
N LEU A 51 29.04 -25.09 -13.75
CA LEU A 51 29.82 -24.86 -12.52
C LEU A 51 30.83 -25.97 -12.23
N GLY A 52 30.92 -27.02 -13.05
CA GLY A 52 31.86 -28.12 -12.86
C GLY A 52 31.47 -29.12 -11.77
N LEU A 53 30.29 -28.99 -11.15
CA LEU A 53 29.87 -29.80 -9.99
C LEU A 53 29.68 -31.29 -10.30
N THR A 54 29.72 -31.70 -11.56
CA THR A 54 29.67 -33.11 -11.97
C THR A 54 31.04 -33.75 -12.19
N LYS A 55 32.13 -32.97 -12.19
CA LYS A 55 33.46 -33.44 -12.65
C LYS A 55 34.61 -33.09 -11.73
N THR A 56 34.56 -31.93 -11.08
CA THR A 56 35.67 -31.43 -10.25
C THR A 56 35.18 -31.09 -8.86
N VAL A 57 36.12 -31.11 -7.91
CA VAL A 57 35.89 -30.55 -6.58
C VAL A 57 35.67 -29.04 -6.74
N ASN A 58 34.55 -28.53 -6.22
CA ASN A 58 34.22 -27.11 -6.25
C ASN A 58 33.66 -26.66 -4.90
N ASP A 59 33.89 -25.39 -4.59
CA ASP A 59 33.29 -24.77 -3.42
C ASP A 59 31.85 -24.34 -3.71
N ILE A 60 30.95 -24.67 -2.80
CA ILE A 60 29.56 -24.26 -2.80
C ILE A 60 29.23 -23.58 -1.47
N TYR A 61 28.19 -22.76 -1.47
CA TYR A 61 27.66 -22.18 -0.25
C TYR A 61 26.41 -22.94 0.20
N LEU A 62 26.24 -23.08 1.51
CA LEU A 62 25.00 -23.52 2.15
C LEU A 62 24.43 -22.35 2.97
N PHE A 63 23.12 -22.16 2.91
CA PHE A 63 22.39 -21.15 3.66
C PHE A 63 21.35 -21.78 4.56
N ASP A 64 21.54 -21.65 5.87
CA ASP A 64 20.54 -22.01 6.86
C ASP A 64 19.48 -20.90 6.92
N SER A 65 18.32 -21.18 6.34
CA SER A 65 17.24 -20.18 6.31
C SER A 65 16.48 -20.00 7.63
N ALA A 66 16.64 -20.90 8.61
CA ALA A 66 16.07 -20.70 9.95
C ALA A 66 16.97 -19.80 10.79
N GLN A 67 18.27 -20.07 10.80
CA GLN A 67 19.24 -19.37 11.64
C GLN A 67 19.91 -18.18 10.94
N ARG A 68 19.68 -18.03 9.63
CA ARG A 68 20.30 -17.01 8.75
C ARG A 68 21.83 -17.06 8.73
N LYS A 69 22.39 -18.28 8.80
CA LYS A 69 23.83 -18.54 8.75
C LYS A 69 24.27 -19.05 7.39
N PHE A 70 25.54 -18.78 7.06
CA PHE A 70 26.16 -19.23 5.82
C PHE A 70 27.32 -20.19 6.10
N TYR A 71 27.48 -21.18 5.24
CA TYR A 71 28.57 -22.14 5.28
C TYR A 71 29.21 -22.27 3.91
N LEU A 72 30.52 -22.47 3.89
CA LEU A 72 31.27 -22.88 2.71
C LEU A 72 31.51 -24.39 2.78
N ALA A 73 31.18 -25.11 1.72
CA ALA A 73 31.37 -26.55 1.64
C ALA A 73 32.17 -26.92 0.39
N SER A 74 33.14 -27.82 0.55
CA SER A 74 33.86 -28.39 -0.58
C SER A 74 33.09 -29.59 -1.12
N CYS A 75 32.56 -29.47 -2.33
CA CYS A 75 31.75 -30.50 -2.97
C CYS A 75 32.60 -31.26 -4.01
N GLU A 76 32.82 -32.56 -3.80
CA GLU A 76 33.58 -33.39 -4.76
C GLU A 76 32.82 -33.56 -6.07
N ARG A 77 31.53 -33.90 -5.98
CA ARG A 77 30.62 -34.07 -7.11
C ARG A 77 29.16 -34.23 -6.67
N ILE A 78 28.25 -34.04 -7.62
CA ILE A 78 26.82 -34.36 -7.49
C ILE A 78 26.46 -35.72 -8.12
N PHE A 79 25.43 -36.36 -7.60
CA PHE A 79 24.87 -37.63 -8.08
C PHE A 79 23.36 -37.46 -8.33
N HIS A 80 22.87 -37.91 -9.48
CA HIS A 80 21.46 -37.79 -9.87
C HIS A 80 21.07 -38.88 -10.89
N ASP A 81 19.77 -39.12 -11.05
CA ASP A 81 19.17 -40.00 -12.09
C ASP A 81 17.84 -39.40 -12.59
N VAL A 82 17.86 -38.13 -13.01
CA VAL A 82 16.66 -37.40 -13.45
C VAL A 82 15.94 -38.15 -14.58
N PRO A 83 14.61 -38.33 -14.52
CA PRO A 83 13.65 -37.68 -13.60
C PRO A 83 13.43 -38.40 -12.26
N ASN A 84 14.12 -39.53 -12.01
CA ASN A 84 13.93 -40.33 -10.80
C ASN A 84 14.58 -39.69 -9.57
N ARG A 85 13.99 -39.95 -8.41
CA ARG A 85 14.63 -39.72 -7.12
C ARG A 85 15.42 -40.96 -6.73
N ILE A 86 16.66 -40.77 -6.30
CA ILE A 86 17.57 -41.86 -5.92
C ILE A 86 17.85 -41.87 -4.42
N GLN A 87 18.16 -43.04 -3.91
CA GLN A 87 18.70 -43.22 -2.55
C GLN A 87 20.11 -42.62 -2.47
N SER A 88 20.56 -42.27 -1.26
CA SER A 88 21.95 -41.87 -1.06
C SER A 88 22.93 -42.94 -1.58
N PRO A 89 24.02 -42.56 -2.27
CA PRO A 89 24.98 -43.52 -2.80
C PRO A 89 25.68 -44.40 -1.75
N ASP A 90 25.84 -43.92 -0.52
CA ASP A 90 26.36 -44.69 0.62
C ASP A 90 25.61 -44.34 1.90
N LEU A 91 24.72 -45.22 2.34
CA LEU A 91 23.93 -45.06 3.56
C LEU A 91 24.82 -44.92 4.81
N SER A 92 26.02 -45.49 4.80
CA SER A 92 26.92 -45.41 5.94
C SER A 92 27.52 -43.99 6.10
N ALA A 93 27.63 -43.23 5.01
CA ALA A 93 28.13 -41.85 5.00
C ALA A 93 26.98 -40.83 4.84
N THR A 94 25.78 -41.18 5.33
CA THR A 94 24.56 -40.38 5.19
C THR A 94 23.92 -40.17 6.57
N PRO A 95 23.54 -38.94 6.94
CA PRO A 95 22.84 -38.70 8.20
C PRO A 95 21.55 -39.54 8.34
N ASN A 96 21.26 -40.03 9.54
CA ASN A 96 20.17 -41.00 9.75
C ASN A 96 18.78 -40.55 9.29
N TYR A 97 18.50 -39.24 9.33
CA TYR A 97 17.21 -38.69 8.87
C TYR A 97 17.01 -38.75 7.35
N TYR A 98 18.05 -39.08 6.59
CA TYR A 98 17.98 -39.30 5.14
C TYR A 98 17.79 -40.78 4.76
N LEU A 99 17.87 -41.73 5.71
CA LEU A 99 17.93 -43.17 5.38
C LEU A 99 16.73 -43.69 4.58
N GLU A 100 15.54 -43.11 4.78
CA GLU A 100 14.32 -43.49 4.04
C GLU A 100 13.98 -42.50 2.92
N THR A 101 14.79 -41.45 2.72
CA THR A 101 14.49 -40.37 1.79
C THR A 101 15.20 -40.57 0.45
N LYS A 102 14.45 -40.39 -0.64
CA LYS A 102 15.00 -40.30 -2.00
C LYS A 102 15.03 -38.86 -2.48
N CYS A 103 16.18 -38.39 -2.96
CA CYS A 103 16.40 -37.04 -3.46
C CYS A 103 16.60 -37.03 -4.98
N LEU A 104 16.30 -35.91 -5.64
CA LEU A 104 16.65 -35.74 -7.06
C LEU A 104 18.16 -35.65 -7.28
N MET A 105 18.88 -35.19 -6.25
CA MET A 105 20.32 -35.01 -6.27
C MET A 105 20.92 -35.24 -4.88
N TRP A 106 22.11 -35.82 -4.86
CA TRP A 106 22.98 -35.91 -3.68
C TRP A 106 24.31 -35.21 -3.96
N LEU A 107 24.80 -34.44 -3.00
CA LEU A 107 26.12 -33.83 -3.03
C LEU A 107 27.07 -34.62 -2.13
N LYS A 108 28.27 -34.94 -2.60
CA LYS A 108 29.32 -35.50 -1.74
C LYS A 108 30.20 -34.37 -1.24
N LEU A 109 30.06 -34.03 0.04
CA LEU A 109 30.75 -32.93 0.69
C LEU A 109 31.96 -33.45 1.47
N LEU A 110 33.11 -32.79 1.29
CA LEU A 110 34.39 -33.12 1.94
C LEU A 110 34.65 -32.26 3.18
N SER A 111 34.04 -31.07 3.24
CA SER A 111 34.15 -30.14 4.36
C SER A 111 32.92 -29.24 4.41
N ILE A 112 32.61 -28.71 5.59
CA ILE A 112 31.58 -27.69 5.80
C ILE A 112 32.09 -26.76 6.90
N VAL A 113 32.23 -25.47 6.61
CA VAL A 113 32.78 -24.46 7.54
C VAL A 113 31.87 -23.24 7.55
N GLU A 114 31.51 -22.74 8.74
CA GLU A 114 30.72 -21.51 8.87
C GLU A 114 31.53 -20.31 8.36
N VAL A 115 30.89 -19.40 7.63
CA VAL A 115 31.52 -18.20 7.08
C VAL A 115 30.72 -16.95 7.45
N ASP A 116 31.41 -15.83 7.60
CA ASP A 116 30.78 -14.54 7.86
C ASP A 116 29.85 -14.16 6.68
N GLU A 117 28.65 -13.67 7.00
CA GLU A 117 27.66 -13.25 6.00
C GLU A 117 28.21 -12.17 5.07
N LYS A 118 29.18 -11.35 5.49
CA LYS A 118 29.85 -10.32 4.67
C LYS A 118 30.59 -10.90 3.46
N ASN A 119 30.89 -12.20 3.46
CA ASN A 119 31.46 -12.88 2.30
C ASN A 119 30.44 -13.14 1.18
N ILE A 120 29.15 -12.95 1.48
CA ILE A 120 28.02 -13.21 0.56
C ILE A 120 27.18 -11.94 0.36
N ILE A 121 26.72 -11.35 1.46
CA ILE A 121 25.85 -10.18 1.51
C ILE A 121 26.59 -8.94 1.00
N GLY A 122 25.99 -8.22 0.06
CA GLY A 122 26.53 -6.99 -0.52
C GLY A 122 27.69 -7.19 -1.51
N VAL A 123 28.31 -8.37 -1.54
CA VAL A 123 29.48 -8.71 -2.38
C VAL A 123 29.19 -9.75 -3.47
N LYS A 124 28.10 -10.52 -3.33
CA LYS A 124 27.63 -11.44 -4.39
C LYS A 124 26.34 -10.94 -5.03
N SER A 125 26.16 -11.30 -6.30
CA SER A 125 24.95 -11.02 -7.07
C SER A 125 24.37 -12.29 -7.69
N TYR A 126 23.05 -12.32 -7.86
CA TYR A 126 22.35 -13.46 -8.46
C TYR A 126 22.59 -13.52 -9.97
N CYS A 127 22.81 -14.73 -10.47
CA CYS A 127 22.76 -15.08 -11.88
C CYS A 127 21.36 -15.63 -12.23
N ASP A 128 21.03 -15.61 -13.52
CA ASP A 128 19.83 -16.29 -14.00
C ASP A 128 19.89 -17.79 -13.69
N LEU A 129 18.79 -18.33 -13.17
CA LEU A 129 18.61 -19.76 -12.94
C LEU A 129 17.15 -20.13 -13.21
N SER A 130 16.63 -19.65 -14.33
CA SER A 130 15.30 -19.97 -14.83
C SER A 130 15.09 -21.49 -15.01
N GLU A 131 16.15 -22.23 -15.35
CA GLU A 131 16.18 -23.70 -15.46
C GLU A 131 15.71 -24.44 -14.19
N LEU A 132 15.82 -23.83 -13.00
CA LEU A 132 15.42 -24.46 -11.73
C LEU A 132 13.90 -24.75 -11.67
N PHE A 133 13.07 -24.02 -12.41
CA PHE A 133 11.62 -24.06 -12.20
C PHE A 133 10.89 -24.87 -13.28
N VAL A 134 9.82 -25.56 -12.88
CA VAL A 134 8.99 -26.37 -13.79
C VAL A 134 8.14 -25.48 -14.72
N LYS A 135 7.77 -24.28 -14.27
CA LYS A 135 7.00 -23.26 -14.99
C LYS A 135 7.69 -21.90 -14.86
N ASP A 136 7.23 -20.93 -15.64
CA ASP A 136 7.63 -19.53 -15.48
C ASP A 136 7.44 -19.06 -14.04
N ASN A 137 8.38 -18.24 -13.58
CA ASN A 137 8.47 -17.74 -12.21
C ASN A 137 8.88 -16.26 -12.25
N HIS A 138 8.72 -15.57 -11.12
CA HIS A 138 8.97 -14.12 -11.02
C HIS A 138 10.34 -13.79 -10.39
N TYR A 139 11.30 -14.73 -10.41
CA TYR A 139 12.62 -14.50 -9.80
C TYR A 139 13.61 -13.80 -10.73
N ASP A 140 13.23 -13.52 -11.97
CA ASP A 140 13.97 -12.72 -12.94
C ASP A 140 14.27 -11.31 -12.43
N MET A 141 13.41 -10.76 -11.56
CA MET A 141 13.63 -9.48 -10.87
C MET A 141 14.96 -9.45 -10.07
N PHE A 142 15.43 -10.60 -9.59
CA PHE A 142 16.70 -10.74 -8.85
C PHE A 142 17.91 -10.87 -9.78
N ASN A 143 17.74 -11.08 -11.08
CA ASN A 143 18.87 -11.25 -11.99
C ASN A 143 19.73 -9.97 -12.04
N ASN A 144 21.05 -10.15 -11.89
CA ASN A 144 22.03 -9.05 -11.78
C ASN A 144 21.72 -8.08 -10.64
N LYS A 145 21.21 -8.60 -9.52
CA LYS A 145 21.01 -7.87 -8.27
C LYS A 145 21.90 -8.46 -7.19
N ILE A 146 22.39 -7.62 -6.30
CA ILE A 146 23.12 -8.09 -5.12
C ILE A 146 22.23 -8.90 -4.18
N ILE A 147 22.85 -9.80 -3.42
CA ILE A 147 22.23 -10.35 -2.22
C ILE A 147 22.25 -9.25 -1.17
N PHE A 148 21.11 -8.58 -0.96
CA PHE A 148 21.03 -7.37 -0.14
C PHE A 148 21.12 -7.68 1.36
N ASP A 149 20.34 -8.65 1.84
CA ASP A 149 20.40 -9.18 3.20
C ASP A 149 19.90 -10.64 3.26
N SER A 150 20.13 -11.30 4.38
CA SER A 150 19.70 -12.70 4.60
C SER A 150 18.18 -12.86 4.72
N ALA A 151 17.45 -11.79 5.07
CA ALA A 151 16.00 -11.81 5.15
C ALA A 151 15.36 -11.92 3.76
N GLU A 152 15.75 -11.04 2.82
CA GLU A 152 15.35 -11.10 1.41
C GLU A 152 15.64 -12.47 0.82
N LEU A 153 16.85 -13.01 1.05
CA LEU A 153 17.23 -14.33 0.56
C LEU A 153 16.31 -15.44 1.12
N SER A 154 15.96 -15.36 2.41
CA SER A 154 15.11 -16.35 3.07
C SER A 154 13.65 -16.34 2.61
N GLU A 155 13.14 -15.18 2.18
CA GLU A 155 11.78 -15.00 1.67
C GLU A 155 11.58 -15.64 0.28
N GLN A 156 12.65 -15.83 -0.49
CA GLN A 156 12.55 -16.48 -1.79
C GLN A 156 12.16 -17.95 -1.63
N ASN A 157 10.99 -18.32 -2.16
CA ASN A 157 10.47 -19.69 -2.14
C ASN A 157 11.20 -20.56 -3.17
N ARG A 158 12.51 -20.70 -3.01
CA ARG A 158 13.42 -21.55 -3.80
C ARG A 158 14.53 -22.15 -2.91
N THR A 159 15.29 -23.10 -3.45
CA THR A 159 16.30 -23.86 -2.71
C THR A 159 17.71 -23.80 -3.28
N ILE A 160 17.90 -23.32 -4.51
CA ILE A 160 19.22 -23.14 -5.12
C ILE A 160 19.31 -21.75 -5.74
N TRP A 161 20.46 -21.08 -5.58
CA TRP A 161 20.86 -19.92 -6.38
C TRP A 161 22.20 -20.15 -7.06
N ILE A 162 22.40 -19.51 -8.21
CA ILE A 162 23.74 -19.30 -8.77
C ILE A 162 24.11 -17.86 -8.49
N VAL A 163 25.32 -17.67 -7.96
CA VAL A 163 25.82 -16.37 -7.54
C VAL A 163 27.20 -16.10 -8.14
N ARG A 164 27.51 -14.83 -8.34
CA ARG A 164 28.81 -14.35 -8.82
C ARG A 164 29.29 -13.17 -7.98
N GLU A 165 30.55 -12.79 -8.14
CA GLU A 165 31.01 -11.51 -7.59
C GLU A 165 30.14 -10.37 -8.13
N ARG A 166 29.87 -9.40 -7.25
CA ARG A 166 29.16 -8.18 -7.58
C ARG A 166 29.94 -7.39 -8.64
N LYS A 167 29.19 -6.83 -9.58
CA LYS A 167 29.65 -5.81 -10.52
C LYS A 167 29.07 -4.44 -10.16
N SER A 168 29.68 -3.38 -10.67
CA SER A 168 29.28 -2.00 -10.39
C SER A 168 27.84 -1.68 -10.80
N GLU A 169 27.38 -2.27 -11.89
CA GLU A 169 26.06 -2.09 -12.51
C GLU A 169 24.95 -2.92 -11.86
N ASP A 170 25.28 -3.79 -10.89
CA ASP A 170 24.29 -4.65 -10.26
C ASP A 170 23.33 -3.85 -9.36
N LYS A 171 22.05 -4.21 -9.44
CA LYS A 171 20.97 -3.57 -8.69
C LYS A 171 21.18 -3.73 -7.17
N HIS A 172 20.95 -2.65 -6.42
CA HIS A 172 21.24 -2.56 -4.97
C HIS A 172 20.03 -2.33 -4.05
N HIS A 173 18.81 -2.35 -4.58
CA HIS A 173 17.60 -2.21 -3.73
C HIS A 173 17.32 -3.51 -2.95
N LYS A 174 16.51 -3.43 -1.89
CA LYS A 174 15.94 -4.60 -1.22
C LYS A 174 14.66 -5.04 -1.92
N ILE A 175 14.42 -6.34 -2.06
CA ILE A 175 13.12 -6.88 -2.51
C ILE A 175 12.48 -7.61 -1.32
N MET A 176 11.18 -7.38 -1.10
CA MET A 176 10.39 -8.12 -0.11
C MET A 176 9.28 -8.90 -0.82
N LEU A 177 9.26 -10.22 -0.66
CA LEU A 177 8.35 -11.14 -1.37
C LEU A 177 7.04 -11.38 -0.62
N SER A 178 6.96 -11.02 0.65
CA SER A 178 5.67 -10.95 1.39
C SER A 178 4.71 -9.92 0.79
N THR A 179 5.20 -9.05 -0.08
CA THR A 179 4.48 -7.99 -0.80
C THR A 179 4.66 -8.14 -2.32
N MET A 180 4.33 -9.30 -2.91
CA MET A 180 4.30 -9.53 -4.37
C MET A 180 3.20 -8.75 -5.12
N SER A 181 2.89 -7.53 -4.69
CA SER A 181 2.48 -6.45 -5.58
C SER A 181 3.70 -5.54 -5.75
N SER A 182 4.26 -5.51 -6.96
CA SER A 182 5.35 -4.61 -7.37
C SER A 182 5.34 -3.26 -6.64
N ILE A 183 6.31 -3.03 -5.73
CA ILE A 183 6.52 -1.74 -5.06
C ILE A 183 7.29 -0.81 -6.00
N GLU A 184 6.75 -0.58 -7.19
CA GLU A 184 6.92 0.75 -7.75
C GLU A 184 5.78 1.57 -7.18
N PRO A 185 6.05 2.65 -6.43
CA PRO A 185 5.03 3.61 -6.09
C PRO A 185 4.25 4.02 -7.34
N ARG A 186 2.93 3.86 -7.31
CA ARG A 186 2.04 4.20 -8.42
C ARG A 186 0.89 5.04 -7.93
N HIS A 187 0.45 5.98 -8.77
CA HIS A 187 -0.79 6.71 -8.51
C HIS A 187 -2.00 5.79 -8.62
N PHE A 188 -1.96 4.83 -9.54
CA PHE A 188 -3.06 3.90 -9.79
C PHE A 188 -2.60 2.45 -9.69
N ASP A 189 -3.32 1.67 -8.89
CA ASP A 189 -3.04 0.25 -8.71
C ASP A 189 -3.23 -0.51 -10.02
N SER A 190 -2.14 -1.13 -10.50
CA SER A 190 -2.16 -1.99 -11.68
C SER A 190 -2.77 -3.37 -11.40
N SER A 191 -2.74 -3.79 -10.14
CA SER A 191 -3.19 -5.08 -9.62
C SER A 191 -4.02 -4.88 -8.36
N VAL A 192 -4.79 -5.88 -7.96
CA VAL A 192 -5.63 -5.80 -6.76
C VAL A 192 -4.81 -6.16 -5.51
N ASN A 193 -4.93 -5.33 -4.47
CA ASN A 193 -4.34 -5.59 -3.16
C ASN A 193 -5.25 -6.48 -2.32
N PHE A 194 -4.74 -7.61 -1.83
CA PHE A 194 -5.54 -8.55 -1.03
C PHE A 194 -5.32 -8.30 0.47
N SER A 195 -6.41 -8.09 1.19
CA SER A 195 -6.40 -7.89 2.64
C SER A 195 -7.40 -8.82 3.32
N TYR A 196 -6.96 -9.45 4.41
CA TYR A 196 -7.85 -10.17 5.33
C TYR A 196 -8.67 -9.20 6.20
N ARG A 197 -8.26 -7.93 6.25
CA ARG A 197 -8.93 -6.86 6.98
C ARG A 197 -10.15 -6.37 6.19
N ASP A 198 -11.24 -6.07 6.88
CA ASP A 198 -12.56 -5.84 6.29
C ASP A 198 -13.02 -4.38 6.32
N SER A 199 -12.21 -3.49 6.89
CA SER A 199 -12.62 -2.11 7.18
C SER A 199 -11.68 -1.06 6.56
N ILE A 200 -12.21 0.12 6.31
CA ILE A 200 -11.48 1.32 5.86
C ILE A 200 -11.68 2.43 6.88
N LEU A 201 -10.62 3.15 7.22
CA LEU A 201 -10.72 4.37 8.02
C LEU A 201 -10.89 5.58 7.10
N TRP A 202 -11.87 6.43 7.38
CA TRP A 202 -12.12 7.67 6.65
C TRP A 202 -12.03 8.88 7.57
N ILE A 203 -11.22 9.85 7.15
CA ILE A 203 -10.92 11.14 7.80
C ILE A 203 -11.14 12.25 6.77
N SER A 204 -11.51 13.44 7.22
CA SER A 204 -11.73 14.60 6.35
C SER A 204 -11.45 15.88 7.12
N ASP A 205 -10.93 16.89 6.44
CA ASP A 205 -10.73 18.23 6.99
C ASP A 205 -10.02 18.23 8.36
N PRO A 206 -8.87 17.52 8.53
CA PRO A 206 -8.14 17.55 9.79
C PRO A 206 -7.52 18.93 10.06
N HIS A 207 -7.22 19.74 9.03
CA HIS A 207 -6.75 21.13 9.16
C HIS A 207 -5.58 21.29 10.14
N PHE A 208 -4.50 20.53 9.95
CA PHE A 208 -3.31 20.62 10.80
C PHE A 208 -2.74 22.03 10.78
N ASN A 209 -2.59 22.63 11.96
CA ASN A 209 -2.14 24.00 12.14
C ASN A 209 -1.74 24.23 13.61
N SER A 210 -0.69 25.03 13.83
CA SER A 210 -0.21 25.38 15.18
C SER A 210 -0.82 26.67 15.75
N ASN A 211 -1.60 27.41 14.96
CA ASN A 211 -2.17 28.72 15.27
C ASN A 211 -3.65 28.63 15.75
N GLY A 212 -4.04 27.49 16.34
CA GLY A 212 -5.30 27.35 17.07
C GLY A 212 -6.56 27.12 16.24
N LYS A 213 -6.43 26.73 14.96
CA LYS A 213 -7.56 26.29 14.12
C LYS A 213 -7.79 24.78 14.19
N HIS A 214 -6.75 24.02 14.48
CA HIS A 214 -6.80 22.61 14.84
C HIS A 214 -7.17 22.44 16.32
N ALA A 215 -8.15 21.59 16.63
CA ALA A 215 -8.64 21.36 17.99
C ALA A 215 -7.72 20.46 18.84
N PHE A 216 -7.02 19.53 18.17
CA PHE A 216 -6.20 18.52 18.82
C PHE A 216 -4.78 19.01 19.07
N GLU A 217 -4.09 18.36 20.00
CA GLU A 217 -2.69 18.68 20.24
C GLU A 217 -1.83 18.25 19.04
N VAL A 218 -0.88 19.09 18.64
CA VAL A 218 0.02 18.82 17.51
C VAL A 218 1.19 17.90 17.90
N HIS A 219 1.62 17.96 19.17
CA HIS A 219 2.68 17.11 19.71
C HIS A 219 2.24 16.48 21.03
N SER A 220 2.64 15.24 21.29
CA SER A 220 2.31 14.54 22.55
C SER A 220 3.20 15.01 23.69
N ASP A 221 3.15 16.30 24.04
CA ASP A 221 3.68 16.79 25.31
C ASP A 221 2.59 16.72 26.38
N SER A 222 2.96 16.86 27.66
CA SER A 222 2.17 16.59 28.87
C SER A 222 0.90 17.44 29.07
N SER A 223 0.16 17.76 28.01
CA SER A 223 -1.14 18.42 28.02
C SER A 223 -2.25 17.41 28.37
N GLN A 224 -3.41 17.91 28.81
CA GLN A 224 -4.60 17.10 29.03
C GLN A 224 -5.31 16.69 27.72
N LYS A 225 -4.83 17.14 26.55
CA LYS A 225 -5.45 16.95 25.24
C LYS A 225 -4.67 15.92 24.42
N ASN A 226 -5.39 15.07 23.72
CA ASN A 226 -4.82 14.08 22.83
C ASN A 226 -4.53 14.67 21.46
N THR A 227 -3.52 14.11 20.79
CA THR A 227 -3.34 14.29 19.34
C THR A 227 -4.45 13.56 18.59
N LEU A 228 -4.72 13.95 17.34
CA LEU A 228 -5.72 13.26 16.51
C LEU A 228 -5.39 11.77 16.37
N ALA A 229 -4.13 11.42 16.08
CA ALA A 229 -3.70 10.02 15.96
C ALA A 229 -3.94 9.21 17.25
N THR A 230 -3.65 9.79 18.42
CA THR A 230 -3.90 9.15 19.72
C THR A 230 -5.39 8.95 19.97
N THR A 231 -6.20 9.95 19.62
CA THR A 231 -7.66 9.87 19.71
C THR A 231 -8.21 8.74 18.85
N LEU A 232 -7.74 8.60 17.60
CA LEU A 232 -8.15 7.52 16.71
C LEU A 232 -7.72 6.14 17.20
N ARG A 233 -6.50 6.04 17.75
CA ARG A 233 -6.01 4.82 18.41
C ARG A 233 -7.02 4.33 19.45
N HIS A 234 -7.51 5.24 20.28
CA HIS A 234 -8.47 4.92 21.34
C HIS A 234 -9.88 4.69 20.81
N ALA A 235 -10.35 5.51 19.85
CA ALA A 235 -11.70 5.42 19.28
C ALA A 235 -11.97 4.06 18.63
N TYR A 236 -10.97 3.49 17.95
CA TYR A 236 -11.09 2.24 17.19
C TYR A 236 -10.26 1.08 17.75
N ASN A 237 -9.60 1.27 18.88
CA ASN A 237 -8.66 0.32 19.48
C ASN A 237 -7.61 -0.21 18.48
N LEU A 238 -6.98 0.69 17.73
CA LEU A 238 -6.15 0.36 16.55
C LEU A 238 -4.93 -0.52 16.85
N THR A 239 -4.48 -0.58 18.10
CA THR A 239 -3.33 -1.40 18.51
C THR A 239 -3.68 -2.90 18.54
N ASP A 240 -4.85 -3.23 19.10
CA ASP A 240 -5.29 -4.62 19.25
C ASP A 240 -6.20 -5.06 18.11
N ASN A 241 -7.03 -4.15 17.60
CA ASN A 241 -7.95 -4.42 16.51
C ASN A 241 -7.30 -4.09 15.16
N LYS A 242 -6.94 -5.14 14.42
CA LYS A 242 -6.32 -5.04 13.09
C LYS A 242 -7.33 -5.28 11.98
N ASP A 243 -8.51 -4.68 12.06
CA ASP A 243 -9.58 -4.77 11.06
C ASP A 243 -9.49 -3.70 9.96
N ILE A 244 -8.65 -2.67 10.13
CA ILE A 244 -8.49 -1.57 9.16
C ILE A 244 -7.45 -1.90 8.10
N ALA A 245 -7.87 -2.03 6.85
CA ALA A 245 -7.02 -2.31 5.69
C ALA A 245 -6.29 -1.06 5.17
N THR A 246 -6.96 0.09 5.15
CA THR A 246 -6.43 1.33 4.56
C THR A 246 -7.06 2.58 5.18
N LEU A 247 -6.49 3.75 4.87
CA LEU A 247 -6.92 5.08 5.25
C LEU A 247 -7.28 5.91 4.00
N ILE A 248 -8.40 6.63 4.09
CA ILE A 248 -8.88 7.62 3.13
C ILE A 248 -8.89 9.00 3.80
N ILE A 249 -8.32 10.02 3.12
CA ILE A 249 -8.48 11.43 3.52
C ILE A 249 -9.11 12.25 2.39
N SER A 250 -10.27 12.85 2.64
CA SER A 250 -11.03 13.64 1.65
C SER A 250 -10.69 15.15 1.64
N GLY A 251 -9.41 15.49 1.76
CA GLY A 251 -8.91 16.87 1.63
C GLY A 251 -8.81 17.67 2.92
N ASP A 252 -8.30 18.90 2.74
CA ASP A 252 -7.99 19.88 3.78
C ASP A 252 -7.13 19.33 4.91
N MET A 253 -5.98 18.76 4.51
CA MET A 253 -4.96 18.31 5.44
C MET A 253 -4.35 19.48 6.22
N SER A 254 -4.15 20.60 5.54
CA SER A 254 -3.58 21.84 6.06
C SER A 254 -4.66 22.94 6.16
N TRP A 255 -4.41 23.95 6.98
CA TRP A 255 -5.29 25.14 7.06
C TRP A 255 -4.88 26.24 6.07
N SER A 256 -3.59 26.26 5.73
CA SER A 256 -2.89 27.38 5.10
C SER A 256 -2.11 27.00 3.85
N ALA A 257 -1.95 25.70 3.60
CA ALA A 257 -0.91 25.14 2.74
C ALA A 257 0.54 25.52 3.11
N GLU A 258 0.79 25.83 4.39
CA GLU A 258 2.15 26.15 4.87
C GLU A 258 2.98 24.90 5.05
N LYS A 259 4.30 25.02 4.84
CA LYS A 259 5.21 23.87 4.89
C LYS A 259 5.16 23.13 6.23
N ASN A 260 5.12 23.86 7.34
CA ASN A 260 5.06 23.27 8.68
C ASN A 260 3.76 22.50 8.93
N GLU A 261 2.64 22.94 8.36
CA GLU A 261 1.36 22.23 8.46
C GLU A 261 1.38 20.90 7.73
N PHE A 262 2.01 20.86 6.56
CA PHE A 262 2.22 19.62 5.85
C PHE A 262 3.25 18.71 6.51
N ASP A 263 4.27 19.26 7.19
CA ASP A 263 5.18 18.46 8.02
C ASP A 263 4.37 17.79 9.19
N LEU A 264 3.46 18.52 9.85
CA LEU A 264 2.53 17.96 10.85
C LEU A 264 1.59 16.89 10.28
N ALA A 265 1.04 17.12 9.08
CA ALA A 265 0.22 16.13 8.39
C ALA A 265 1.02 14.85 8.07
N GLY A 266 2.29 15.00 7.66
CA GLY A 266 3.22 13.89 7.44
C GLY A 266 3.52 13.09 8.71
N ASP A 267 3.70 13.77 9.84
CA ASP A 267 3.88 13.14 11.16
C ASP A 267 2.64 12.36 11.60
N PHE A 268 1.45 12.94 11.41
CA PHE A 268 0.18 12.27 11.63
C PHE A 268 0.05 10.99 10.77
N LEU A 269 0.30 11.11 9.46
CA LEU A 269 0.24 9.98 8.53
C LEU A 269 1.21 8.86 8.94
N SER A 270 2.45 9.20 9.29
CA SER A 270 3.47 8.23 9.72
C SER A 270 3.08 7.53 11.02
N THR A 271 2.52 8.30 11.96
CA THR A 271 2.06 7.82 13.27
C THR A 271 0.87 6.87 13.12
N ILE A 272 -0.16 7.25 12.34
CA ILE A 272 -1.34 6.42 12.16
C ILE A 272 -1.04 5.15 11.37
N CYS A 273 -0.13 5.21 10.38
CA CYS A 273 0.36 4.02 9.69
C CYS A 273 1.02 3.03 10.65
N THR A 274 1.83 3.55 11.59
CA THR A 274 2.52 2.72 12.58
C THR A 274 1.51 2.09 13.55
N ILE A 275 0.62 2.92 14.13
CA ILE A 275 -0.37 2.49 15.13
C ILE A 275 -1.32 1.42 14.55
N ALA A 276 -1.88 1.66 13.36
CA ALA A 276 -2.81 0.72 12.72
C ALA A 276 -2.12 -0.33 11.82
N SER A 277 -0.78 -0.36 11.80
CA SER A 277 0.02 -1.26 10.95
C SER A 277 -0.47 -1.23 9.49
N LEU A 278 -0.61 -0.04 8.91
CA LEU A 278 -1.08 0.20 7.55
C LEU A 278 0.10 0.23 6.57
N ASP A 279 -0.14 -0.30 5.36
CA ASP A 279 0.79 -0.12 4.25
C ASP A 279 0.56 1.25 3.62
N LYS A 280 1.60 2.09 3.61
CA LYS A 280 1.54 3.44 3.02
C LYS A 280 1.12 3.44 1.55
N SER A 281 1.45 2.37 0.80
CA SER A 281 1.08 2.25 -0.62
C SER A 281 -0.42 2.06 -0.82
N TRP A 282 -1.14 1.59 0.20
CA TRP A 282 -2.59 1.36 0.14
C TRP A 282 -3.40 2.59 0.52
N ILE A 283 -2.78 3.57 1.17
CA ILE A 283 -3.42 4.81 1.60
C ILE A 283 -3.69 5.70 0.39
N GLY A 284 -4.76 6.49 0.48
CA GLY A 284 -5.10 7.49 -0.50
C GLY A 284 -5.64 8.77 0.14
N PHE A 285 -5.29 9.90 -0.47
CA PHE A 285 -5.83 11.19 -0.10
C PHE A 285 -5.94 12.09 -1.34
N CYS A 286 -6.89 13.01 -1.33
CA CYS A 286 -7.02 14.08 -2.32
C CYS A 286 -6.80 15.44 -1.65
N PRO A 287 -6.42 16.49 -2.39
CA PRO A 287 -6.31 17.84 -1.83
C PRO A 287 -7.69 18.46 -1.61
N GLY A 288 -7.78 19.31 -0.60
CA GLY A 288 -8.87 20.28 -0.44
C GLY A 288 -8.47 21.70 -0.82
N ASN A 289 -9.40 22.65 -0.69
CA ASN A 289 -9.11 24.03 -1.10
C ASN A 289 -8.04 24.67 -0.23
N HIS A 290 -7.96 24.34 1.07
CA HIS A 290 -6.92 24.86 1.97
C HIS A 290 -5.55 24.24 1.70
N ASP A 291 -5.48 23.09 1.02
CA ASP A 291 -4.22 22.41 0.67
C ASP A 291 -3.53 23.01 -0.56
N LEU A 292 -4.30 23.66 -1.44
CA LEU A 292 -3.81 24.16 -2.72
C LEU A 292 -4.05 25.66 -2.90
N ALA A 293 -4.78 26.32 -1.99
CA ALA A 293 -5.10 27.73 -2.14
C ALA A 293 -5.46 28.46 -0.82
N PHE A 294 -5.15 29.77 -0.85
CA PHE A 294 -5.67 30.88 -0.02
C PHE A 294 -5.15 31.02 1.43
N HIS A 295 -4.21 31.94 1.60
CA HIS A 295 -4.25 32.94 2.68
C HIS A 295 -4.35 34.32 2.06
N ALA A 296 -5.41 35.06 2.42
CA ALA A 296 -5.28 36.52 2.46
C ALA A 296 -4.64 36.83 3.80
N ASP A 297 -3.46 37.45 3.81
CA ASP A 297 -3.00 38.14 5.01
C ASP A 297 -4.16 39.01 5.51
N ASP A 298 -4.35 39.09 6.83
CA ASP A 298 -5.37 39.92 7.52
C ASP A 298 -5.33 41.42 7.11
N MET A 299 -4.35 41.80 6.27
CA MET A 299 -4.08 43.14 5.73
C MET A 299 -4.71 43.42 4.35
N GLY A 300 -5.38 42.46 3.71
CA GLY A 300 -6.26 42.74 2.55
C GLY A 300 -5.58 43.28 1.28
N ALA A 301 -4.26 43.21 1.15
CA ALA A 301 -3.54 43.65 -0.06
C ALA A 301 -3.50 42.52 -1.10
N ILE A 302 -4.51 42.48 -1.97
CA ILE A 302 -4.70 41.42 -2.96
C ILE A 302 -4.04 41.82 -4.29
N ASP A 303 -2.88 41.24 -4.62
CA ASP A 303 -2.24 41.34 -5.94
C ASP A 303 -2.33 39.98 -6.67
N GLU A 304 -2.64 39.99 -7.97
CA GLU A 304 -2.74 38.78 -8.82
C GLU A 304 -1.42 38.01 -8.88
N SER A 305 -0.29 38.71 -8.89
CA SER A 305 1.03 38.09 -8.92
C SER A 305 1.32 37.30 -7.63
N ASN A 306 0.91 37.85 -6.48
CA ASN A 306 0.99 37.20 -5.18
C ASN A 306 0.03 36.00 -5.08
N ILE A 307 -1.16 36.08 -5.69
CA ILE A 307 -2.11 34.95 -5.72
C ILE A 307 -1.53 33.76 -6.48
N GLN A 308 -0.97 33.98 -7.67
CA GLN A 308 -0.39 32.90 -8.47
C GLN A 308 0.88 32.33 -7.81
N ALA A 309 1.69 33.17 -7.17
CA ALA A 309 2.87 32.74 -6.42
C ALA A 309 2.48 31.89 -5.20
N ASN A 310 1.46 32.29 -4.43
CA ASN A 310 0.97 31.56 -3.27
C ASN A 310 0.35 30.21 -3.66
N PHE A 311 -0.43 30.16 -4.76
CA PHE A 311 -0.95 28.90 -5.30
C PHE A 311 0.17 27.94 -5.71
N ASN A 312 1.21 28.44 -6.38
CA ASN A 312 2.35 27.61 -6.77
C ASN A 312 3.10 27.09 -5.54
N ALA A 313 3.36 27.95 -4.54
CA ALA A 313 4.02 27.56 -3.29
C ALA A 313 3.19 26.53 -2.50
N ALA A 314 1.88 26.73 -2.39
CA ALA A 314 0.95 25.77 -1.78
C ALA A 314 0.98 24.41 -2.49
N LYS A 315 0.90 24.43 -3.83
CA LYS A 315 0.99 23.22 -4.65
C LYS A 315 2.34 22.52 -4.50
N ASP A 316 3.44 23.27 -4.41
CA ASP A 316 4.79 22.72 -4.20
C ASP A 316 4.91 22.08 -2.82
N ASN A 317 4.38 22.72 -1.77
CA ASN A 317 4.36 22.17 -0.41
C ASN A 317 3.52 20.88 -0.32
N TYR A 318 2.32 20.88 -0.91
CA TYR A 318 1.49 19.68 -1.01
C TYR A 318 2.19 18.57 -1.80
N SER A 319 2.82 18.93 -2.93
CA SER A 319 3.56 17.98 -3.77
C SER A 319 4.76 17.39 -3.03
N GLU A 320 5.41 18.15 -2.16
CA GLU A 320 6.52 17.68 -1.33
C GLU A 320 6.04 16.71 -0.24
N LEU A 321 4.90 16.98 0.42
CA LEU A 321 4.26 16.00 1.31
C LEU A 321 3.94 14.71 0.55
N TYR A 322 3.26 14.83 -0.60
CA TYR A 322 2.89 13.69 -1.44
C TYR A 322 4.14 12.88 -1.82
N ARG A 323 5.21 13.56 -2.27
CA ARG A 323 6.47 12.93 -2.67
C ARG A 323 7.17 12.23 -1.53
N LYS A 324 7.26 12.84 -0.35
CA LYS A 324 7.87 12.26 0.84
C LYS A 324 7.08 11.05 1.34
N PHE A 325 5.75 11.13 1.35
CA PHE A 325 4.91 10.08 1.89
C PHE A 325 4.85 8.85 0.96
N PHE A 326 4.59 9.07 -0.33
CA PHE A 326 4.42 8.00 -1.30
C PHE A 326 5.73 7.56 -1.99
N ASP A 327 6.86 8.24 -1.77
CA ASP A 327 8.09 8.09 -2.58
C ASP A 327 7.84 8.29 -4.08
N LEU A 328 6.86 9.14 -4.43
CA LEU A 328 6.39 9.33 -5.80
C LEU A 328 6.00 10.79 -6.02
N LYS A 329 6.51 11.44 -7.07
CA LYS A 329 6.01 12.77 -7.44
C LYS A 329 4.53 12.66 -7.84
N PRO A 330 3.66 13.59 -7.43
CA PRO A 330 2.25 13.54 -7.83
C PRO A 330 2.12 13.70 -9.36
N ASN A 331 1.06 13.13 -9.94
CA ASN A 331 0.71 13.38 -11.34
C ASN A 331 0.12 14.79 -11.51
N GLU A 332 -0.03 15.20 -12.77
CA GLU A 332 -0.56 16.52 -13.15
C GLU A 332 -1.88 16.89 -12.46
N PHE A 333 -2.75 15.89 -12.24
CA PHE A 333 -4.08 16.08 -11.68
C PHE A 333 -4.15 15.91 -10.17
N LEU A 334 -3.06 15.52 -9.48
CA LEU A 334 -3.06 15.18 -8.05
C LEU A 334 -4.12 14.11 -7.66
N CYS A 335 -4.44 13.21 -8.60
CA CYS A 335 -5.44 12.16 -8.42
C CYS A 335 -4.78 10.79 -8.24
N LEU A 336 -5.49 9.82 -7.65
CA LEU A 336 -4.96 8.46 -7.48
C LEU A 336 -6.09 7.43 -7.43
N GLY A 337 -5.74 6.15 -7.57
CA GLY A 337 -6.71 5.05 -7.52
C GLY A 337 -6.16 3.84 -6.80
N ARG A 338 -7.03 3.17 -6.05
CA ARG A 338 -6.72 1.97 -5.27
C ARG A 338 -7.68 0.83 -5.57
N ARG A 339 -7.17 -0.40 -5.51
CA ARG A 339 -7.93 -1.64 -5.75
C ARG A 339 -7.69 -2.63 -4.63
N PHE A 340 -8.77 -3.11 -4.03
CA PHE A 340 -8.71 -4.05 -2.92
C PHE A 340 -9.61 -5.26 -3.13
N VAL A 341 -9.22 -6.37 -2.51
CA VAL A 341 -10.17 -7.37 -2.00
C VAL A 341 -10.09 -7.31 -0.48
N LEU A 342 -11.13 -6.80 0.16
CA LEU A 342 -11.27 -6.70 1.62
C LEU A 342 -11.94 -7.93 2.20
N GLY A 343 -11.60 -8.29 3.44
CA GLY A 343 -12.15 -9.49 4.11
C GLY A 343 -11.96 -10.76 3.27
N SER A 344 -10.91 -10.81 2.44
CA SER A 344 -10.64 -11.86 1.44
C SER A 344 -11.68 -12.06 0.32
N THR A 345 -12.82 -11.36 0.32
CA THR A 345 -13.94 -11.65 -0.59
C THR A 345 -14.63 -10.44 -1.21
N LYS A 346 -14.39 -9.22 -0.70
CA LYS A 346 -15.14 -8.01 -1.09
C LYS A 346 -14.27 -7.13 -2.01
N PRO A 347 -14.47 -7.17 -3.34
CA PRO A 347 -13.72 -6.32 -4.25
C PRO A 347 -14.17 -4.86 -4.11
N VAL A 348 -13.20 -3.96 -3.96
CA VAL A 348 -13.42 -2.51 -3.81
C VAL A 348 -12.46 -1.73 -4.70
N GLU A 349 -13.00 -0.77 -5.44
CA GLU A 349 -12.25 0.24 -6.19
C GLU A 349 -12.49 1.61 -5.57
N ILE A 350 -11.41 2.37 -5.37
CA ILE A 350 -11.47 3.71 -4.80
C ILE A 350 -10.74 4.67 -5.72
N VAL A 351 -11.41 5.74 -6.12
CA VAL A 351 -10.85 6.81 -6.95
C VAL A 351 -10.83 8.09 -6.14
N PHE A 352 -9.69 8.77 -6.13
CA PHE A 352 -9.50 10.06 -5.47
C PHE A 352 -9.35 11.12 -6.54
N LEU A 353 -10.29 12.07 -6.58
CA LEU A 353 -10.31 13.19 -7.50
C LEU A 353 -9.82 14.45 -6.80
N ASN A 354 -8.99 15.22 -7.48
CA ASN A 354 -8.71 16.58 -7.11
C ASN A 354 -9.88 17.47 -7.56
N SER A 355 -10.57 18.05 -6.59
CA SER A 355 -11.68 18.99 -6.84
C SER A 355 -11.26 20.46 -6.87
N VAL A 356 -9.97 20.74 -6.90
CA VAL A 356 -9.37 22.09 -6.89
C VAL A 356 -8.59 22.33 -8.19
N MET A 357 -9.18 21.93 -9.32
CA MET A 357 -8.50 21.99 -10.64
C MET A 357 -8.59 23.36 -11.33
N LEU A 358 -9.43 24.28 -10.86
CA LEU A 358 -9.52 25.63 -11.44
C LEU A 358 -8.32 26.47 -11.05
N GLN A 359 -7.77 27.19 -12.04
CA GLN A 359 -6.82 28.26 -11.77
C GLN A 359 -7.49 29.32 -10.89
N GLN A 360 -6.90 29.56 -9.73
CA GLN A 360 -7.40 30.55 -8.78
C GLN A 360 -7.03 31.95 -9.30
N LYS A 361 -8.02 32.79 -9.62
CA LYS A 361 -7.81 34.17 -10.07
C LYS A 361 -8.23 35.15 -8.98
N LYS A 362 -7.71 36.38 -9.03
CA LYS A 362 -8.20 37.47 -8.18
C LYS A 362 -9.69 37.71 -8.47
N GLU A 363 -10.52 37.77 -7.42
CA GLU A 363 -11.95 38.08 -7.51
C GLU A 363 -12.77 37.10 -8.39
N SER A 364 -12.22 35.92 -8.75
CA SER A 364 -12.90 34.94 -9.60
C SER A 364 -12.40 33.51 -9.32
N PHE A 365 -13.34 32.58 -9.15
CA PHE A 365 -13.08 31.13 -8.94
C PHE A 365 -12.30 30.75 -7.67
N GLN A 366 -12.14 31.67 -6.72
CA GLN A 366 -11.45 31.41 -5.45
C GLN A 366 -12.24 30.42 -4.57
N GLY A 367 -11.62 29.29 -4.22
CA GLY A 367 -12.24 28.28 -3.36
C GLY A 367 -13.40 27.52 -4.04
N PHE A 368 -13.53 27.62 -5.36
CA PHE A 368 -14.55 26.88 -6.11
C PHE A 368 -14.08 25.46 -6.41
N GLY A 369 -14.99 24.51 -6.22
CA GLY A 369 -14.79 23.14 -6.66
C GLY A 369 -14.89 22.99 -8.18
N PHE A 370 -13.95 22.26 -8.78
CA PHE A 370 -13.98 21.88 -10.19
C PHE A 370 -13.11 20.64 -10.44
N ILE A 371 -13.61 19.73 -11.27
CA ILE A 371 -12.94 18.46 -11.57
C ILE A 371 -12.28 18.50 -12.96
N GLY A 372 -13.03 18.92 -13.99
CA GLY A 372 -12.54 18.99 -15.36
C GLY A 372 -12.56 17.65 -16.12
N GLN A 373 -12.82 17.73 -17.43
CA GLN A 373 -12.94 16.54 -18.30
C GLN A 373 -11.63 15.77 -18.46
N GLU A 374 -10.50 16.45 -18.47
CA GLU A 374 -9.17 15.86 -18.70
C GLU A 374 -8.78 14.94 -17.54
N GLN A 375 -8.99 15.37 -16.29
CA GLN A 375 -8.80 14.53 -15.12
C GLN A 375 -9.69 13.28 -15.18
N LEU A 376 -10.99 13.44 -15.51
CA LEU A 376 -11.91 12.30 -15.62
C LEU A 376 -11.47 11.30 -16.69
N ALA A 377 -11.00 11.78 -17.85
CA ALA A 377 -10.47 10.93 -18.92
C ALA A 377 -9.17 10.23 -18.50
N HIS A 378 -8.27 10.94 -17.80
CA HIS A 378 -7.04 10.38 -17.25
C HIS A 378 -7.35 9.24 -16.28
N VAL A 379 -8.29 9.45 -15.34
CA VAL A 379 -8.71 8.42 -14.39
C VAL A 379 -9.36 7.23 -15.11
N GLU A 380 -10.22 7.46 -16.11
CA GLU A 380 -10.81 6.37 -16.92
C GLU A 380 -9.72 5.48 -17.54
N GLN A 381 -8.69 6.10 -18.12
CA GLN A 381 -7.57 5.40 -18.73
C GLN A 381 -6.75 4.63 -17.69
N MET A 382 -6.37 5.29 -16.59
CA MET A 382 -5.49 4.71 -15.58
C MET A 382 -6.16 3.60 -14.77
N MET A 383 -7.45 3.77 -14.44
CA MET A 383 -8.28 2.75 -13.79
C MET A 383 -8.84 1.74 -14.78
N LYS A 384 -8.56 1.86 -16.09
CA LYS A 384 -9.02 0.93 -17.14
C LYS A 384 -10.52 0.65 -17.02
N PHE A 385 -11.33 1.69 -16.90
CA PHE A 385 -12.80 1.57 -16.85
C PHE A 385 -13.35 1.18 -18.23
N ASN A 386 -13.11 -0.08 -18.59
CA ASN A 386 -13.50 -0.69 -19.85
C ASN A 386 -14.77 -1.50 -19.63
N GLY A 387 -15.81 -1.22 -20.42
CA GLY A 387 -17.07 -1.97 -20.36
C GLY A 387 -17.88 -1.74 -19.09
N SER A 388 -18.75 -2.69 -18.77
CA SER A 388 -19.61 -2.61 -17.58
C SER A 388 -18.84 -2.95 -16.31
N LYS A 389 -19.20 -2.28 -15.21
CA LYS A 389 -18.70 -2.59 -13.87
C LYS A 389 -18.91 -4.08 -13.52
N PRO A 390 -17.89 -4.80 -13.03
CA PRO A 390 -18.04 -6.18 -12.56
C PRO A 390 -19.13 -6.33 -11.48
N ARG A 391 -19.78 -7.50 -11.48
CA ARG A 391 -20.79 -7.85 -10.46
C ARG A 391 -20.12 -7.93 -9.09
N ASN A 392 -20.76 -7.37 -8.05
CA ASN A 392 -20.31 -7.33 -6.65
C ASN A 392 -19.07 -6.46 -6.36
N LEU A 393 -18.56 -5.70 -7.34
CA LEU A 393 -17.55 -4.69 -7.10
C LEU A 393 -18.18 -3.46 -6.43
N THR A 394 -17.65 -3.01 -5.30
CA THR A 394 -17.99 -1.69 -4.76
C THR A 394 -17.04 -0.65 -5.37
N ARG A 395 -17.57 0.45 -5.88
CA ARG A 395 -16.80 1.54 -6.46
C ARG A 395 -17.09 2.85 -5.74
N ILE A 396 -16.04 3.44 -5.17
CA ILE A 396 -16.08 4.62 -4.31
C ILE A 396 -15.32 5.76 -4.99
N CYS A 397 -15.92 6.94 -5.07
CA CYS A 397 -15.26 8.18 -5.44
C CYS A 397 -15.01 9.00 -4.17
N VAL A 398 -13.84 9.59 -4.04
CA VAL A 398 -13.43 10.47 -2.95
C VAL A 398 -13.00 11.80 -3.55
N MET A 399 -13.53 12.90 -3.05
CA MET A 399 -13.13 14.25 -3.43
C MET A 399 -13.36 15.19 -2.24
N HIS A 400 -12.92 16.44 -2.33
CA HIS A 400 -13.08 17.37 -1.21
C HIS A 400 -14.40 18.15 -1.27
N HIS A 401 -14.63 18.91 -2.35
CA HIS A 401 -15.88 19.63 -2.57
C HIS A 401 -17.06 18.67 -2.78
N HIS A 402 -18.29 19.17 -2.73
CA HIS A 402 -19.50 18.37 -2.77
C HIS A 402 -20.20 18.46 -4.11
N LEU A 403 -20.93 17.40 -4.45
CA LEU A 403 -21.63 17.27 -5.73
C LEU A 403 -22.98 18.00 -5.76
N ILE A 404 -23.65 18.06 -4.63
CA ILE A 404 -24.96 18.67 -4.43
C ILE A 404 -24.92 19.53 -3.18
N PRO A 405 -25.73 20.59 -3.04
CA PRO A 405 -25.74 21.44 -1.85
C PRO A 405 -25.94 20.64 -0.57
N VAL A 406 -25.11 20.93 0.45
CA VAL A 406 -25.16 20.26 1.75
C VAL A 406 -25.75 21.18 2.83
N SER A 407 -25.46 22.49 2.75
CA SER A 407 -26.01 23.48 3.68
C SER A 407 -27.45 23.85 3.35
N LEU A 408 -28.25 24.17 4.37
CA LEU A 408 -29.63 24.65 4.21
C LEU A 408 -29.71 25.91 3.34
N THR A 409 -28.78 26.83 3.54
CA THR A 409 -28.63 28.07 2.76
C THR A 409 -27.17 28.44 2.65
N GLU A 410 -26.74 28.86 1.47
CA GLU A 410 -25.51 29.64 1.31
C GLU A 410 -25.87 31.12 1.25
N HIS A 411 -25.07 31.97 1.88
CA HIS A 411 -25.29 33.40 1.80
C HIS A 411 -24.90 33.91 0.40
N GLY A 412 -25.88 34.44 -0.34
CA GLY A 412 -25.63 35.08 -1.64
C GLY A 412 -25.04 36.47 -1.47
N TYR A 413 -23.72 36.55 -1.36
CA TYR A 413 -22.93 37.79 -1.46
C TYR A 413 -22.30 37.91 -2.86
N ASP A 414 -21.88 39.12 -3.26
CA ASP A 414 -21.22 39.37 -4.56
C ASP A 414 -19.89 38.61 -4.71
N ASP A 415 -19.29 38.17 -3.60
CA ASP A 415 -18.08 37.36 -3.49
C ASP A 415 -18.36 35.91 -3.02
N ALA A 416 -19.63 35.48 -3.03
CA ALA A 416 -20.02 34.16 -2.53
C ALA A 416 -19.28 33.04 -3.27
N ARG A 417 -18.45 32.31 -2.49
CA ARG A 417 -17.77 31.10 -2.93
C ARG A 417 -18.76 29.96 -2.84
N TYR A 418 -19.40 29.63 -3.96
CA TYR A 418 -20.31 28.50 -4.01
C TYR A 418 -19.54 27.22 -3.79
N SER A 419 -20.01 26.42 -2.84
CA SER A 419 -19.22 25.34 -2.29
C SER A 419 -19.41 24.01 -3.07
N THR A 420 -20.48 23.92 -3.87
CA THR A 420 -20.74 22.84 -4.84
C THR A 420 -19.81 22.94 -6.06
N VAL A 421 -19.33 21.80 -6.56
CA VAL A 421 -18.47 21.78 -7.76
C VAL A 421 -19.17 22.36 -9.01
N LEU A 422 -18.49 23.22 -9.74
CA LEU A 422 -19.04 23.96 -10.89
C LEU A 422 -19.44 23.04 -12.06
N ASP A 423 -18.76 21.90 -12.23
CA ASP A 423 -19.06 20.90 -13.24
C ASP A 423 -19.80 19.67 -12.67
N SER A 424 -20.63 19.89 -11.64
CA SER A 424 -21.41 18.84 -10.94
C SER A 424 -22.23 17.93 -11.86
N GLU A 425 -22.86 18.48 -12.91
CA GLU A 425 -23.58 17.66 -13.87
C GLU A 425 -22.64 16.75 -14.67
N ARG A 426 -21.47 17.26 -15.11
CA ARG A 426 -20.46 16.43 -15.81
C ARG A 426 -19.98 15.30 -14.91
N LEU A 427 -19.64 15.61 -13.66
CA LEU A 427 -19.23 14.63 -12.66
C LEU A 427 -20.35 13.60 -12.42
N SER A 428 -21.59 14.04 -12.23
CA SER A 428 -22.74 13.15 -12.02
C SER A 428 -22.94 12.16 -13.15
N ARG A 429 -22.81 12.62 -14.42
CA ARG A 429 -22.88 11.74 -15.59
C ARG A 429 -21.74 10.74 -15.61
N TRP A 430 -20.54 11.17 -15.27
CA TRP A 430 -19.37 10.31 -15.23
C TRP A 430 -19.49 9.23 -14.15
N LEU A 431 -19.89 9.59 -12.92
CA LEU A 431 -20.15 8.66 -11.83
C LEU A 431 -21.25 7.66 -12.19
N THR A 432 -22.31 8.12 -12.87
CA THR A 432 -23.41 7.28 -13.35
C THR A 432 -22.97 6.33 -14.46
N LYS A 433 -22.22 6.82 -15.47
CA LYS A 433 -21.67 6.05 -16.58
C LYS A 433 -20.82 4.88 -16.06
N HIS A 434 -20.02 5.14 -15.04
CA HIS A 434 -19.12 4.15 -14.42
C HIS A 434 -19.70 3.48 -13.18
N GLN A 435 -21.01 3.63 -12.92
CA GLN A 435 -21.73 2.93 -11.87
C GLN A 435 -21.05 2.99 -10.48
N PHE A 436 -20.62 4.19 -10.07
CA PHE A 436 -20.11 4.42 -8.71
C PHE A 436 -21.24 4.24 -7.70
N ASP A 437 -20.96 3.57 -6.58
CA ASP A 437 -21.94 3.33 -5.50
C ASP A 437 -21.89 4.42 -4.44
N PHE A 438 -20.69 4.96 -4.18
CA PHE A 438 -20.46 5.96 -3.15
C PHE A 438 -19.64 7.14 -3.68
N LEU A 439 -19.99 8.33 -3.22
CA LEU A 439 -19.20 9.55 -3.30
C LEU A 439 -18.96 10.05 -1.87
N LEU A 440 -17.71 10.08 -1.43
CA LEU A 440 -17.28 10.55 -0.12
C LEU A 440 -16.66 11.94 -0.26
N HIS A 441 -17.08 12.90 0.58
CA HIS A 441 -16.54 14.26 0.52
C HIS A 441 -16.44 14.99 1.87
N GLY A 442 -15.76 16.15 1.86
CA GLY A 442 -15.53 17.03 3.02
C GLY A 442 -16.07 18.44 2.80
N HIS A 443 -15.23 19.45 3.10
CA HIS A 443 -15.37 20.88 2.81
C HIS A 443 -16.29 21.67 3.75
N MET A 444 -17.55 21.25 3.90
CA MET A 444 -18.51 22.03 4.71
C MET A 444 -18.48 21.71 6.20
N HIS A 445 -17.52 20.87 6.64
CA HIS A 445 -17.32 20.45 8.03
C HIS A 445 -18.61 19.96 8.73
N GLN A 446 -19.55 19.40 7.97
CA GLN A 446 -20.80 18.83 8.46
C GLN A 446 -21.05 17.43 7.91
N ASN A 447 -21.62 16.56 8.73
CA ASN A 447 -22.10 15.27 8.28
C ASN A 447 -23.24 15.45 7.28
N PHE A 448 -23.27 14.59 6.27
CA PHE A 448 -24.34 14.59 5.28
C PHE A 448 -24.49 13.20 4.69
N ASN A 449 -25.72 12.82 4.36
CA ASN A 449 -25.97 11.64 3.55
C ASN A 449 -27.19 11.87 2.65
N CYS A 450 -27.05 11.49 1.39
CA CYS A 450 -28.11 11.55 0.38
C CYS A 450 -27.95 10.40 -0.60
N LYS A 451 -29.05 9.97 -1.22
CA LYS A 451 -29.06 9.00 -2.31
C LYS A 451 -29.69 9.65 -3.53
N ILE A 452 -28.98 9.63 -4.64
CA ILE A 452 -29.52 10.06 -5.94
C ILE A 452 -29.62 8.87 -6.88
N GLU A 453 -30.72 8.79 -7.62
CA GLU A 453 -30.92 7.78 -8.65
C GLU A 453 -31.21 8.49 -9.97
N ARG A 454 -30.36 8.27 -10.97
CA ARG A 454 -30.45 8.98 -12.25
C ARG A 454 -29.81 8.20 -13.39
N SER A 455 -30.32 8.40 -14.59
CA SER A 455 -29.67 7.93 -15.82
C SER A 455 -28.52 8.86 -16.23
N VAL A 456 -27.61 8.35 -17.06
CA VAL A 456 -26.46 9.12 -17.56
C VAL A 456 -26.92 10.42 -18.21
N ILE A 457 -27.94 10.36 -19.07
CA ILE A 457 -28.57 11.51 -19.72
C ILE A 457 -29.96 11.68 -19.10
N THR A 458 -30.11 12.71 -18.27
CA THR A 458 -31.30 12.94 -17.41
C THR A 458 -32.57 13.30 -18.17
N HIS A 459 -32.46 13.89 -19.36
CA HIS A 459 -33.62 14.23 -20.19
C HIS A 459 -34.02 13.11 -21.17
N LYS A 460 -33.39 11.92 -21.09
CA LYS A 460 -33.71 10.76 -21.91
C LYS A 460 -34.24 9.62 -21.04
N VAL A 461 -35.08 8.78 -21.62
CA VAL A 461 -35.60 7.57 -20.96
C VAL A 461 -34.46 6.62 -20.63
N THR A 462 -34.58 5.89 -19.52
CA THR A 462 -33.65 4.83 -19.14
C THR A 462 -33.63 3.72 -20.20
N SER A 463 -32.44 3.31 -20.61
CA SER A 463 -32.23 2.24 -21.59
C SER A 463 -30.88 1.55 -21.37
N ILE A 464 -30.58 0.53 -22.17
CA ILE A 464 -29.27 -0.15 -22.10
C ILE A 464 -28.09 0.79 -22.42
N ASP A 465 -28.33 1.83 -23.23
CA ASP A 465 -27.38 2.86 -23.62
C ASP A 465 -27.47 4.11 -22.72
N ASN A 466 -28.50 4.21 -21.88
CA ASN A 466 -28.73 5.28 -20.92
C ASN A 466 -29.06 4.71 -19.55
N ARG A 467 -28.12 3.93 -19.00
CA ARG A 467 -28.35 3.15 -17.78
C ARG A 467 -28.59 4.04 -16.58
N LEU A 468 -29.44 3.53 -15.67
CA LEU A 468 -29.68 4.09 -14.36
C LEU A 468 -28.53 3.74 -13.43
N ASN A 469 -28.13 4.67 -12.56
CA ASN A 469 -27.25 4.39 -11.44
C ASN A 469 -27.83 5.01 -10.17
N ARG A 470 -27.60 4.32 -9.05
CA ARG A 470 -27.89 4.80 -7.71
C ARG A 470 -26.57 5.13 -7.04
N LEU A 471 -26.41 6.38 -6.62
CA LEU A 471 -25.21 6.90 -5.98
C LEU A 471 -25.55 7.39 -4.57
N ASN A 472 -24.84 6.89 -3.57
CA ASN A 472 -24.88 7.40 -2.21
C ASN A 472 -23.81 8.48 -2.05
N ILE A 473 -24.19 9.68 -1.62
CA ILE A 473 -23.32 10.83 -1.42
C ILE A 473 -23.23 11.08 0.08
N LEU A 474 -22.03 10.95 0.64
CA LEU A 474 -21.78 11.01 2.07
C LEU A 474 -20.72 12.07 2.39
N SER A 475 -20.93 12.81 3.47
CA SER A 475 -19.93 13.69 4.07
C SER A 475 -19.57 13.27 5.48
N LEU A 476 -18.30 13.41 5.83
CA LEU A 476 -17.80 13.06 7.14
C LEU A 476 -18.05 14.14 8.20
N GLY A 477 -18.10 15.41 7.78
CA GLY A 477 -17.77 16.52 8.67
C GLY A 477 -16.26 16.65 8.86
N SER A 478 -15.83 17.52 9.77
CA SER A 478 -14.39 17.68 10.06
C SER A 478 -13.91 16.65 11.07
N SER A 479 -12.65 16.24 10.94
CA SER A 479 -11.95 15.38 11.90
C SER A 479 -11.01 16.15 12.82
N GLY A 480 -10.82 17.45 12.65
CA GLY A 480 -9.73 18.17 13.32
C GLY A 480 -9.96 19.62 13.72
N VAL A 481 -10.98 20.32 13.20
CA VAL A 481 -11.13 21.77 13.46
C VAL A 481 -11.69 22.07 14.85
N VAL A 482 -11.42 23.27 15.36
CA VAL A 482 -12.10 23.78 16.56
C VAL A 482 -13.61 23.92 16.34
N THR A 483 -14.40 23.79 17.41
CA THR A 483 -15.88 23.75 17.34
C THR A 483 -16.50 24.94 16.61
N SER A 484 -15.90 26.13 16.66
CA SER A 484 -16.38 27.32 15.96
C SER A 484 -16.30 27.22 14.43
N HIS A 485 -15.48 26.30 13.91
CA HIS A 485 -15.32 26.01 12.48
C HIS A 485 -16.04 24.72 12.06
N THR A 486 -16.80 24.08 12.95
CA THR A 486 -17.67 22.95 12.59
C THR A 486 -19.00 23.44 12.03
N GLY A 487 -19.61 22.67 11.13
CA GLY A 487 -20.87 23.02 10.46
C GLY A 487 -22.09 22.90 11.37
N GLU A 488 -23.22 22.44 10.82
CA GLU A 488 -24.48 22.31 11.57
C GLU A 488 -24.35 21.32 12.74
N SER A 489 -23.78 20.15 12.49
CA SER A 489 -23.44 19.16 13.51
C SER A 489 -22.15 19.57 14.22
N LYS A 490 -22.25 19.96 15.49
CA LYS A 490 -21.09 20.40 16.27
C LYS A 490 -20.19 19.22 16.67
N GLY A 491 -18.88 19.41 16.50
CA GLY A 491 -17.86 18.45 16.91
C GLY A 491 -17.10 17.84 15.73
N ASN A 492 -16.08 17.04 16.06
CA ASN A 492 -15.26 16.35 15.08
C ASN A 492 -15.69 14.88 14.93
N TRP A 493 -15.50 14.34 13.75
CA TRP A 493 -16.03 13.06 13.33
C TRP A 493 -14.99 12.25 12.58
N VAL A 494 -15.08 10.93 12.74
CA VAL A 494 -14.33 9.94 11.95
C VAL A 494 -15.22 8.75 11.63
N CYS A 495 -14.96 8.07 10.52
CA CYS A 495 -15.81 6.98 10.08
C CYS A 495 -15.00 5.71 9.83
N LYS A 496 -15.46 4.57 10.36
CA LYS A 496 -15.01 3.25 9.94
C LYS A 496 -16.02 2.66 8.95
N ILE A 497 -15.57 2.39 7.73
CA ILE A 497 -16.38 1.76 6.68
C ILE A 497 -16.10 0.26 6.71
N LYS A 498 -17.05 -0.54 7.21
CA LYS A 498 -16.91 -1.98 7.36
C LYS A 498 -17.66 -2.73 6.26
N PHE A 499 -16.97 -3.64 5.60
CA PHE A 499 -17.52 -4.49 4.54
C PHE A 499 -17.88 -5.85 5.13
N THR A 500 -19.18 -6.10 5.33
CA THR A 500 -19.69 -7.36 5.89
C THR A 500 -20.15 -8.29 4.77
N ASP A 501 -20.81 -9.40 5.12
CA ASP A 501 -21.36 -10.29 4.10
C ASP A 501 -22.60 -9.76 3.40
N GLU A 502 -23.44 -9.02 4.12
CA GLU A 502 -24.74 -8.53 3.65
C GLU A 502 -24.74 -7.04 3.34
N ASP A 503 -23.95 -6.26 4.10
CA ASP A 503 -24.00 -4.80 4.09
C ASP A 503 -22.61 -4.16 4.07
N ILE A 504 -22.57 -2.90 3.61
CA ILE A 504 -21.50 -1.94 3.88
C ILE A 504 -21.99 -1.02 4.99
N LEU A 505 -21.26 -0.97 6.11
CA LEU A 505 -21.60 -0.17 7.29
C LEU A 505 -20.67 1.03 7.40
N PHE A 506 -21.21 2.24 7.43
CA PHE A 506 -20.48 3.46 7.73
C PHE A 506 -20.70 3.83 9.19
N GLN A 507 -19.70 3.56 10.02
CA GLN A 507 -19.76 3.75 11.48
C GLN A 507 -19.13 5.09 11.84
N TYR A 508 -19.97 6.11 11.98
CA TYR A 508 -19.55 7.46 12.36
C TYR A 508 -19.34 7.53 13.87
N LYS A 509 -18.19 8.04 14.27
CA LYS A 509 -17.85 8.32 15.65
C LYS A 509 -17.54 9.78 15.87
N GLN A 510 -18.10 10.33 16.92
CA GLN A 510 -17.81 11.69 17.34
C GLN A 510 -16.62 11.67 18.31
N ILE A 511 -15.65 12.56 18.07
CA ILE A 511 -14.37 12.61 18.78
C ILE A 511 -14.07 14.03 19.27
N SER A 512 -13.29 14.14 20.35
CA SER A 512 -12.71 15.40 20.82
C SER A 512 -11.27 15.18 21.31
N PRO A 513 -10.50 16.27 21.49
CA PRO A 513 -9.15 16.18 22.08
C PRO A 513 -9.15 15.53 23.47
N GLU A 514 -10.23 15.67 24.24
CA GLU A 514 -10.36 15.14 25.61
C GLU A 514 -10.93 13.71 25.63
N ALA A 515 -11.77 13.34 24.65
CA ALA A 515 -12.50 12.09 24.65
C ALA A 515 -12.52 11.42 23.26
N ALA A 516 -12.18 10.13 23.24
CA ALA A 516 -12.11 9.35 22.00
C ALA A 516 -13.44 8.76 21.51
N ASN A 517 -14.49 8.76 22.35
CA ASN A 517 -15.84 8.36 21.95
C ASN A 517 -16.85 9.23 22.71
N LEU A 518 -17.71 9.93 21.98
CA LEU A 518 -18.80 10.72 22.53
C LEU A 518 -20.15 10.05 22.23
N SER A 519 -21.25 10.52 22.82
CA SER A 519 -22.57 9.89 22.65
C SER A 519 -23.21 10.13 21.28
N GLY A 520 -22.57 10.89 20.39
CA GLY A 520 -23.10 11.25 19.07
C GLY A 520 -22.90 10.21 17.97
N ASP A 521 -22.32 9.04 18.28
CA ASP A 521 -22.03 7.98 17.31
C ASP A 521 -23.30 7.49 16.59
N TYR A 522 -23.19 7.20 15.29
CA TYR A 522 -24.29 6.63 14.49
C TYR A 522 -23.76 5.75 13.35
N GLU A 523 -24.62 4.89 12.79
CA GLU A 523 -24.28 3.98 11.71
C GLU A 523 -25.24 4.15 10.53
N LEU A 524 -24.70 4.21 9.31
CA LEU A 524 -25.47 4.09 8.07
C LEU A 524 -25.21 2.70 7.46
N ARG A 525 -26.27 2.04 7.00
CA ARG A 525 -26.23 0.67 6.45
C ARG A 525 -26.65 0.67 4.97
N PHE A 526 -25.85 0.01 4.14
CA PHE A 526 -26.08 -0.12 2.71
C PHE A 526 -26.00 -1.59 2.28
N PRO A 527 -27.14 -2.26 2.03
CA PRO A 527 -27.16 -3.65 1.57
C PRO A 527 -26.57 -3.80 0.17
N TYR A 528 -25.91 -4.94 -0.11
CA TYR A 528 -25.39 -5.22 -1.45
C TYR A 528 -26.49 -5.46 -2.51
N ASN A 529 -27.70 -5.85 -2.09
CA ASN A 529 -28.79 -6.32 -2.96
C ASN A 529 -29.93 -5.30 -3.17
N ASP A 530 -29.71 -4.02 -2.86
CA ASP A 530 -30.75 -2.97 -2.84
C ASP A 530 -30.92 -2.13 -4.12
#